data_AF-A0A738DW85-F1
#
_entry.id   AF-A0A738DW85-F1
#
_cell.length_a   1.000
_cell.length_b   1.000
_cell.length_c   1.000
_cell.angle_alpha   90.00
_cell.angle_beta   90.00
_cell.angle_gamma   90.00
#
_symmetry.space_group_name_H-M   'P 1'
#
loop_
_entity.id
_entity.type
_entity.pdbx_description
1 polymer ?
#
loop_
_entity_poly.entity_id
_entity_poly.type
_entity_poly.pdbx_seq_one_letter_code
_entity_poly.pdbx_strand_id
1 'polypeptide(L)'
;MKRIAFVGAVGAGKTTLFNALRGNYSLARKTQAVEFNDHGDIDTPGEYFSHPRWYHALITTLQDVDTLIYVHAANDKESRLPAGLLDVGTRKRHIAVISKTDMPDADVAATRQLVDYLAALSEQEEEAGEKTYHS
;
A
#
# COMPACT_ATOMS: atom_id res chain seq x y z
N MET A 1 13.52 -15.38 -2.84
CA MET A 1 12.99 -14.48 -3.89
C MET A 1 12.37 -13.28 -3.21
N LYS A 2 12.46 -12.07 -3.79
CA LYS A 2 11.86 -10.87 -3.20
C LYS A 2 10.37 -10.81 -3.57
N ARG A 3 9.47 -10.88 -2.60
CA ARG A 3 8.00 -10.79 -2.78
C ARG A 3 7.55 -9.34 -2.70
N ILE A 4 6.72 -8.88 -3.63
CA ILE A 4 6.20 -7.51 -3.68
C ILE A 4 4.69 -7.52 -3.48
N ALA A 5 4.14 -6.62 -2.66
CA ALA A 5 2.69 -6.48 -2.52
C ALA A 5 2.24 -5.06 -2.86
N PHE A 6 1.12 -4.97 -3.57
CA PHE A 6 0.46 -3.69 -3.87
C PHE A 6 -0.75 -3.53 -2.95
N VAL A 7 -0.80 -2.40 -2.23
CA VAL A 7 -1.88 -2.07 -1.29
C VAL A 7 -2.41 -0.66 -1.52
N GLY A 8 -3.64 -0.40 -1.10
CA GLY A 8 -4.33 0.86 -1.32
C GLY A 8 -5.80 0.69 -1.69
N ALA A 9 -6.56 1.78 -1.70
CA ALA A 9 -8.00 1.77 -1.89
C ALA A 9 -8.46 1.13 -3.21
N VAL A 10 -9.73 0.72 -3.27
CA VAL A 10 -10.38 0.31 -4.53
C VAL A 10 -10.27 1.46 -5.54
N GLY A 11 -9.87 1.13 -6.78
CA GLY A 11 -9.73 2.13 -7.84
C GLY A 11 -8.47 2.98 -7.75
N ALA A 12 -7.55 2.77 -6.79
CA ALA A 12 -6.28 3.50 -6.71
C ALA A 12 -5.29 3.18 -7.85
N GLY A 13 -5.57 2.20 -8.72
CA GLY A 13 -4.70 1.85 -9.85
C GLY A 13 -3.65 0.78 -9.59
N LYS A 14 -3.78 0.01 -8.50
CA LYS A 14 -2.88 -1.11 -8.14
C LYS A 14 -2.68 -2.12 -9.28
N THR A 15 -3.76 -2.73 -9.75
CA THR A 15 -3.74 -3.74 -10.81
C THR A 15 -3.23 -3.16 -12.13
N THR A 16 -3.57 -1.91 -12.46
CA THR A 16 -3.05 -1.22 -13.65
C THR A 16 -1.53 -1.04 -13.56
N LEU A 17 -1.02 -0.57 -12.41
CA LEU A 17 0.41 -0.42 -12.18
C LEU A 17 1.14 -1.77 -12.20
N PHE A 18 0.58 -2.78 -11.54
CA PHE A 18 1.09 -4.13 -11.51
C PHE A 18 1.26 -4.72 -12.93
N ASN A 19 0.24 -4.58 -13.78
CA ASN A 19 0.30 -5.02 -15.16
C ASN A 19 1.32 -4.20 -15.98
N ALA A 20 1.32 -2.87 -15.84
CA ALA A 20 2.21 -1.99 -16.59
C ALA A 20 3.69 -2.26 -16.29
N LEU A 21 4.05 -2.55 -15.03
CA LEU A 21 5.41 -2.93 -14.64
C LEU A 21 5.88 -4.26 -15.27
N ARG A 22 4.94 -5.06 -15.78
CA ARG A 22 5.20 -6.32 -16.50
C ARG A 22 5.10 -6.16 -18.02
N GLY A 23 4.97 -4.93 -18.52
CA GLY A 23 4.76 -4.64 -19.93
C GLY A 23 3.37 -5.01 -20.45
N ASN A 24 2.41 -5.31 -19.57
CA ASN A 24 1.02 -5.59 -19.94
C ASN A 24 0.17 -4.33 -19.74
N TYR A 25 -0.34 -3.77 -20.84
CA TYR A 25 -1.18 -2.57 -20.82
C TYR A 25 -2.66 -2.87 -21.13
N SER A 26 -3.07 -4.13 -21.01
CA SER A 26 -4.47 -4.53 -21.11
C SER A 26 -5.32 -3.89 -20.00
N LEU A 27 -6.62 -3.72 -20.27
CA LEU A 27 -7.54 -3.10 -19.32
C LEU A 27 -7.60 -3.93 -18.02
N ALA A 28 -7.22 -3.32 -16.90
CA ALA A 28 -7.29 -3.97 -15.60
C ALA A 28 -8.74 -4.33 -15.26
N ARG A 29 -8.99 -5.61 -14.93
CA ARG A 29 -10.28 -6.06 -14.38
C ARG A 29 -10.25 -5.95 -12.87
N LYS A 30 -11.40 -5.69 -12.24
CA LYS A 30 -11.50 -5.58 -10.79
C LYS A 30 -11.08 -6.90 -10.14
N THR A 31 -9.99 -6.86 -9.36
CA THR A 31 -9.50 -7.99 -8.57
C THR A 31 -10.52 -8.32 -7.47
N GLN A 32 -10.98 -9.58 -7.40
CA GLN A 32 -11.98 -10.05 -6.42
C GLN A 32 -11.39 -11.00 -5.36
N ALA A 33 -10.14 -11.44 -5.53
CA ALA A 33 -9.40 -12.29 -4.59
C ALA A 33 -7.91 -11.90 -4.59
N VAL A 34 -7.17 -12.25 -3.54
CA VAL A 34 -5.71 -12.04 -3.53
C VAL A 34 -5.09 -12.85 -4.66
N GLU A 35 -4.52 -12.17 -5.65
CA GLU A 35 -3.84 -12.84 -6.77
C GLU A 35 -2.37 -12.99 -6.42
N PHE A 36 -2.00 -14.23 -6.11
CA PHE A 36 -0.61 -14.68 -6.05
C PHE A 36 -0.20 -15.10 -7.45
N ASN A 37 0.87 -14.52 -7.97
CA ASN A 37 1.48 -15.02 -9.20
C ASN A 37 2.69 -15.90 -8.91
N ASP A 38 3.17 -16.60 -9.95
CA ASP A 38 4.30 -17.52 -9.91
C ASP A 38 5.64 -16.87 -9.48
N HIS A 39 5.71 -15.53 -9.46
CA HIS A 39 6.88 -14.77 -8.98
C HIS A 39 6.76 -14.32 -7.52
N GLY A 40 5.62 -14.59 -6.87
CA GLY A 40 5.38 -14.26 -5.46
C GLY A 40 4.88 -12.85 -5.20
N ASP A 41 4.50 -12.09 -6.23
CA ASP A 41 3.85 -10.79 -6.00
C ASP A 41 2.36 -10.96 -5.67
N ILE A 42 1.84 -10.03 -4.89
CA ILE A 42 0.50 -10.06 -4.31
C ILE A 42 -0.30 -8.84 -4.79
N ASP A 43 -1.32 -9.05 -5.62
CA ASP A 43 -2.38 -8.03 -5.85
C ASP A 43 -3.49 -8.23 -4.82
N THR A 44 -3.65 -7.27 -3.91
CA THR A 44 -4.65 -7.35 -2.84
C THR A 44 -5.96 -6.69 -3.29
N PRO A 45 -7.15 -7.30 -3.05
CA PRO A 45 -8.40 -6.60 -3.31
C PRO A 45 -8.46 -5.32 -2.47
N GLY A 46 -8.72 -4.19 -3.11
CA GLY A 46 -8.74 -2.88 -2.41
C GLY A 46 -9.78 -2.81 -1.29
N GLU A 47 -10.75 -3.73 -1.28
CA GLU A 47 -11.79 -3.82 -0.26
C GLU A 47 -11.22 -4.17 1.13
N TYR A 48 -10.05 -4.83 1.20
CA TYR A 48 -9.30 -5.05 2.45
C TYR A 48 -8.77 -3.75 3.04
N PHE A 49 -8.48 -2.77 2.19
CA PHE A 49 -8.05 -1.43 2.58
C PHE A 49 -9.25 -0.51 2.89
N SER A 50 -10.44 -0.83 2.35
CA SER A 50 -11.65 -0.04 2.55
C SER A 50 -12.49 -0.48 3.77
N HIS A 51 -12.19 -1.64 4.38
CA HIS A 51 -12.93 -2.17 5.52
C HIS A 51 -12.00 -2.46 6.70
N PRO A 52 -12.08 -1.68 7.81
CA PRO A 52 -11.24 -1.88 9.00
C PRO A 52 -11.25 -3.29 9.57
N ARG A 53 -12.37 -4.03 9.43
CA ARG A 53 -12.51 -5.42 9.90
C ARG A 53 -11.58 -6.41 9.19
N TRP A 54 -11.01 -6.05 8.03
CA TRP A 54 -10.17 -6.92 7.23
C TRP A 54 -8.67 -6.57 7.33
N TYR A 55 -8.31 -5.58 8.15
CA TYR A 55 -6.91 -5.18 8.33
C TYR A 55 -6.04 -6.31 8.87
N HIS A 56 -6.55 -7.14 9.78
CA HIS A 56 -5.81 -8.32 10.26
C HIS A 56 -5.47 -9.30 9.13
N ALA A 57 -6.40 -9.57 8.21
CA ALA A 57 -6.15 -10.46 7.08
C ALA A 57 -5.12 -9.88 6.12
N LEU A 58 -5.15 -8.56 5.90
CA LEU A 58 -4.15 -7.83 5.12
C LEU A 58 -2.77 -7.93 5.79
N ILE A 59 -2.66 -7.58 7.08
CA ILE A 59 -1.42 -7.62 7.86
C ILE A 59 -0.77 -9.01 7.81
N THR A 60 -1.55 -10.08 8.04
CA THR A 60 -1.06 -11.46 7.97
C THR A 60 -0.52 -11.81 6.58
N THR A 61 -1.21 -11.38 5.52
CA THR A 61 -0.76 -11.62 4.12
C THR A 61 0.56 -10.91 3.83
N LEU A 62 0.80 -9.76 4.47
CA LEU A 62 2.00 -8.95 4.24
C LEU A 62 3.23 -9.42 5.05
N GLN A 63 3.09 -10.32 6.03
CA GLN A 63 4.21 -10.79 6.86
C GLN A 63 5.38 -11.35 6.05
N ASP A 64 5.08 -11.97 4.91
CA ASP A 64 6.03 -12.67 4.04
C ASP A 64 6.54 -11.83 2.85
N VAL A 65 6.11 -10.56 2.75
CA VAL A 65 6.44 -9.64 1.67
C VAL A 65 7.75 -8.90 1.95
N ASP A 66 8.63 -8.75 0.95
CA ASP A 66 9.88 -7.99 1.08
C ASP A 66 9.71 -6.50 0.74
N THR A 67 8.77 -6.17 -0.17
CA THR A 67 8.51 -4.80 -0.59
C THR A 67 7.00 -4.51 -0.62
N LEU A 68 6.58 -3.51 0.15
CA LEU A 68 5.22 -3.00 0.16
C LEU A 68 5.12 -1.75 -0.72
N ILE A 69 4.25 -1.80 -1.73
CA ILE A 69 3.96 -0.67 -2.62
C ILE A 69 2.56 -0.15 -2.27
N TYR A 70 2.50 1.00 -1.60
CA TYR A 70 1.25 1.70 -1.33
C TYR A 70 0.90 2.61 -2.49
N VAL A 71 -0.25 2.35 -3.13
CA VAL A 71 -0.75 3.13 -4.26
C VAL A 71 -1.91 4.01 -3.80
N HIS A 72 -1.75 5.32 -3.96
CA HIS A 72 -2.75 6.32 -3.60
C HIS A 72 -3.08 7.19 -4.82
N ALA A 73 -4.37 7.39 -5.10
CA ALA A 73 -4.78 8.22 -6.23
C ALA A 73 -4.66 9.70 -5.88
N ALA A 74 -4.13 10.53 -6.79
CA ALA A 74 -3.96 11.96 -6.59
C ALA A 74 -5.28 12.72 -6.41
N ASN A 75 -6.41 12.12 -6.81
CA ASN A 75 -7.74 12.68 -6.62
C ASN A 75 -8.51 12.06 -5.45
N ASP A 76 -7.91 11.15 -4.68
CA ASP A 76 -8.46 10.69 -3.39
C ASP A 76 -7.95 11.61 -2.28
N LYS A 77 -8.88 12.19 -1.52
CA LYS A 77 -8.58 13.09 -0.39
C LYS A 77 -8.51 12.36 0.94
N GLU A 78 -8.92 11.09 0.97
CA GLU A 78 -8.97 10.28 2.17
C GLU A 78 -7.89 9.20 2.15
N SER A 79 -6.89 9.32 3.04
CA SER A 79 -6.06 8.16 3.36
C SER A 79 -6.81 7.25 4.33
N ARG A 80 -6.95 5.99 3.93
CA ARG A 80 -7.48 4.90 4.76
C ARG A 80 -6.37 3.96 5.20
N LEU A 81 -5.13 4.44 5.25
CA LEU A 81 -3.99 3.62 5.61
C LEU A 81 -4.18 3.10 7.05
N PRO A 82 -4.24 1.77 7.26
CA PRO A 82 -4.36 1.19 8.59
C PRO A 82 -3.16 1.59 9.45
N ALA A 83 -3.42 2.04 10.68
CA ALA A 83 -2.38 2.14 11.69
C ALA A 83 -1.69 0.78 11.85
N GLY A 84 -0.36 0.75 11.97
CA GLY A 84 0.40 -0.49 12.03
C GLY A 84 0.72 -1.12 10.68
N LEU A 85 0.14 -0.69 9.54
CA LEU A 85 0.39 -1.34 8.24
C LEU A 85 1.83 -1.13 7.77
N LEU A 86 2.37 0.07 7.99
CA LEU A 86 3.75 0.39 7.66
C LEU A 86 4.73 -0.23 8.69
N ASP A 87 4.23 -0.60 9.86
CA ASP A 87 5.03 -1.19 10.94
C ASP A 87 5.06 -2.73 10.89
N VAL A 88 4.30 -3.33 9.96
CA VAL A 88 4.33 -4.79 9.73
C VAL A 88 5.69 -5.17 9.15
N GLY A 89 6.65 -5.47 10.02
CA GLY A 89 7.98 -5.95 9.67
C GLY A 89 8.94 -4.82 9.33
N THR A 90 9.67 -4.36 10.34
CA THR A 90 10.72 -3.33 10.34
C THR A 90 11.87 -3.52 9.33
N ARG A 91 11.85 -4.59 8.53
CA ARG A 91 12.84 -4.89 7.48
C ARG A 91 12.27 -4.81 6.06
N LYS A 92 10.99 -4.50 5.89
CA LYS A 92 10.37 -4.39 4.57
C LYS A 92 10.78 -3.09 3.91
N ARG A 93 10.83 -3.09 2.57
CA ARG A 93 11.00 -1.85 1.79
C ARG A 93 9.63 -1.25 1.51
N HIS A 94 9.45 0.03 1.82
CA HIS A 94 8.20 0.74 1.62
C HIS A 94 8.35 1.69 0.42
N ILE A 95 7.39 1.64 -0.51
CA ILE A 95 7.34 2.54 -1.66
C ILE A 95 5.94 3.11 -1.74
N ALA A 96 5.82 4.44 -1.72
CA ALA A 96 4.56 5.10 -2.01
C ALA A 96 4.50 5.52 -3.49
N VAL A 97 3.34 5.31 -4.11
CA VAL A 97 3.06 5.67 -5.50
C VAL A 97 1.83 6.56 -5.53
N ILE A 98 1.98 7.76 -6.08
CA ILE A 98 0.87 8.66 -6.39
C ILE A 98 0.42 8.36 -7.82
N SER A 99 -0.78 7.81 -7.97
CA SER A 99 -1.38 7.46 -9.26
C SER A 99 -2.40 8.51 -9.70
N LYS A 100 -2.92 8.38 -10.94
CA LYS A 100 -3.97 9.27 -11.48
C LYS A 100 -3.62 10.75 -11.46
N THR A 101 -2.34 11.06 -11.62
CA THR A 101 -1.84 12.45 -11.68
C THR A 101 -2.31 13.19 -12.93
N ASP A 102 -2.84 12.47 -13.90
CA ASP A 102 -3.46 12.95 -15.13
C ASP A 102 -4.93 13.39 -14.97
N MET A 103 -5.58 13.10 -13.83
CA MET A 103 -6.97 13.46 -13.62
C MET A 103 -7.15 14.98 -13.43
N PRO A 104 -8.25 15.58 -13.93
CA PRO A 104 -8.49 17.03 -13.79
C PRO A 104 -8.62 17.50 -12.35
N ASP A 105 -9.02 16.61 -11.44
CA ASP A 105 -9.21 16.85 -10.01
C ASP A 105 -8.05 16.33 -9.15
N ALA A 106 -6.92 15.99 -9.76
CA ALA A 106 -5.72 15.54 -9.06
C ALA A 106 -5.09 16.68 -8.23
N ASP A 107 -4.77 16.40 -6.97
CA ASP A 107 -4.00 17.25 -6.07
C ASP A 107 -2.74 16.52 -5.58
N VAL A 108 -1.74 16.46 -6.46
CA VAL A 108 -0.48 15.76 -6.19
C VAL A 108 0.25 16.34 -4.98
N ALA A 109 0.15 17.64 -4.74
CA ALA A 109 0.82 18.31 -3.64
C ALA A 109 0.21 17.89 -2.30
N ALA A 110 -1.11 17.94 -2.16
CA ALA A 110 -1.79 17.49 -0.95
C ALA A 110 -1.60 15.99 -0.72
N THR A 111 -1.71 15.16 -1.77
CA THR A 111 -1.46 13.72 -1.65
C THR A 111 -0.04 13.42 -1.18
N ARG A 112 0.97 14.16 -1.66
CA ARG A 112 2.34 13.99 -1.21
C ARG A 112 2.50 14.33 0.27
N GLN A 113 1.93 15.44 0.73
CA GLN A 113 1.95 15.81 2.15
C GLN A 113 1.33 14.73 3.03
N LEU A 114 0.21 14.14 2.59
CA LEU A 114 -0.46 13.05 3.28
C LEU A 114 0.42 11.79 3.38
N VAL A 115 1.08 11.41 2.29
CA VAL A 115 1.99 10.26 2.26
C VAL A 115 3.22 10.50 3.14
N ASP A 116 3.83 11.68 3.05
CA ASP A 116 4.99 12.05 3.86
C ASP A 116 4.64 12.07 5.36
N TYR A 117 3.45 12.55 5.72
CA TYR A 117 2.94 12.50 7.09
C TYR A 117 2.79 11.07 7.62
N LEU A 118 2.26 10.15 6.80
CA LEU A 118 2.11 8.75 7.20
C LEU A 118 3.46 8.05 7.39
N ALA A 119 4.47 8.40 6.59
CA ALA A 119 5.83 7.89 6.77
C ALA A 119 6.46 8.41 8.09
N ALA A 120 6.26 9.68 8.41
CA ALA A 120 6.75 10.26 9.67
C ALA A 120 6.07 9.66 10.91
N LEU A 121 4.80 9.26 10.82
CA LEU A 121 4.10 8.59 11.93
C LEU A 121 4.68 7.21 12.24
N SER A 122 5.02 6.41 11.21
CA SER A 122 5.66 5.10 11.44
C SER A 122 7.01 5.22 12.16
N GLU A 123 7.81 6.25 11.83
CA GLU A 123 9.11 6.48 12.48
C GLU A 123 8.95 6.84 13.98
N GLN A 124 7.92 7.61 14.34
CA GLN A 124 7.68 8.00 15.74
C GLN A 124 7.14 6.85 16.60
N GLU A 125 6.34 5.94 16.04
CA GLU A 125 5.83 4.77 16.76
C GLU A 125 6.96 3.74 17.02
N GLU A 126 7.94 3.62 16.12
CA GLU A 126 9.12 2.76 16.29
C GLU A 126 10.04 3.26 17.43
N GLU A 127 10.32 4.57 17.49
CA GLU A 127 11.12 5.18 18.57
C GLU A 127 10.44 5.07 19.95
N ALA A 128 9.11 5.13 20.00
CA ALA A 128 8.35 4.95 21.24
C ALA A 128 8.35 3.48 21.71
N GLY A 129 8.31 2.54 20.77
CA GLY A 129 8.41 1.10 21.04
C GLY A 129 9.75 0.72 21.67
N GLU A 130 10.88 1.16 21.11
CA GLU A 130 12.23 0.84 21.64
C GLU A 130 12.47 1.34 23.06
N LYS A 131 11.92 2.51 23.42
CA LYS A 131 12.05 3.07 24.78
C LYS A 131 11.32 2.25 25.86
N THR A 132 10.33 1.47 25.48
CA THR A 132 9.53 0.67 26.42
C THR A 132 10.15 -0.71 26.69
N TYR A 133 11.04 -1.19 25.82
CA TYR A 133 11.74 -2.48 25.99
C TYR A 133 13.07 -2.37 26.76
N HIS A 134 13.54 -1.15 27.05
CA HIS A 134 14.77 -0.89 27.77
C HIS A 134 14.59 -0.29 29.18
N SER A 135 13.37 -0.35 29.75
CA SER A 135 13.09 0.04 31.15
C SER A 135 12.79 -1.15 32.05
#